data_AF-A0A965J5W2-F1
#
_entry.id   AF-A0A965J5W2-F1
#
_cell.length_a   1.000
_cell.length_b   1.000
_cell.length_c   1.000
_cell.angle_alpha   90.00
_cell.angle_beta   90.00
_cell.angle_gamma   90.00
#
_symmetry.space_group_name_H-M   'P 1'
#
loop_
_entity.id
_entity.type
_entity.pdbx_description
1 polymer ?
#
loop_
_entity_poly.entity_id
_entity_poly.type
_entity_poly.pdbx_seq_one_letter_code
_entity_poly.pdbx_strand_id
1 'polypeptide(L)'
;MMSFINLESKKASVELAKKRGAFPAFKHATTRIDLFTKPFQKTPTNRANEKDWELLGEQIREVGIRNLSTTIIPPSGRSSLMAGVTASIEPPFSLVVDEKFKKTIEQQAKEEGYFQDLGAVYACIEKTGSLQQSDLPLSIKRIYRTALEMPPLDHLHMTAAFQSHTDEGISKTVNLVENSTVEEVDAVFQSAISALNMKGITIYRNNSRSLQPKTLSTTAKETPMVIDSIYGPTKVSPKIAKILASPLMERLKNIHQNGIAYLVDPRQTTTRYEHSVGAMALAKMLGASELEQIQALLHDVSHTPFSHLIDLVYGHEMQDYHEKHKERFLSQKWVQKELLDCGISLSDLQEGGARFFEKRGINVDRLDYMIRDLKAVGKIFQPEYSLILNNIVLDEERLKCRDVATARLLFDKFLEVNQEVYFDPKVEAASVAFTSLLKKLLDEGHLKEEDFEKTEQDLLEIIKNSPHKAEFEAIGSSTFKGSSLDSNGRPPVLRKLRYIDPEIQGESATLTEIDLEAKKRLENYLNKTPTKVFYHA
;
A
#
# COMPACT_ATOMS: atom_id res chain seq x y z
N MET A 1 -15.59 -14.38 8.93
CA MET A 1 -15.51 -15.71 9.58
C MET A 1 -15.50 -15.56 11.10
N MET A 2 -14.51 -14.90 11.70
CA MET A 2 -14.43 -14.74 13.15
C MET A 2 -15.66 -14.07 13.77
N SER A 3 -16.24 -13.08 13.09
CA SER A 3 -17.51 -12.45 13.49
C SER A 3 -18.65 -13.46 13.71
N PHE A 4 -18.81 -14.43 12.81
CA PHE A 4 -19.78 -15.51 12.92
C PHE A 4 -19.45 -16.46 14.08
N ILE A 5 -18.20 -16.94 14.15
CA ILE A 5 -17.77 -17.86 15.22
C ILE A 5 -18.02 -17.23 16.59
N ASN A 6 -17.65 -15.95 16.73
CA ASN A 6 -17.83 -15.23 17.97
C ASN A 6 -19.32 -15.07 18.33
N LEU A 7 -20.15 -14.59 17.39
CA LEU A 7 -21.59 -14.43 17.58
C LEU A 7 -22.24 -15.75 18.04
N GLU A 8 -22.01 -16.84 17.30
CA GLU A 8 -22.61 -18.14 17.58
C GLU A 8 -22.08 -18.75 18.89
N SER A 9 -20.79 -18.57 19.20
CA SER A 9 -20.22 -19.02 20.47
C SER A 9 -20.86 -18.32 21.67
N LYS A 10 -21.20 -17.03 21.54
CA LYS A 10 -21.91 -16.28 22.60
C LYS A 10 -23.38 -16.68 22.69
N LYS A 11 -24.08 -16.89 21.58
CA LYS A 11 -25.43 -17.48 21.58
C LYS A 11 -25.46 -18.82 22.31
N ALA A 12 -24.50 -19.69 22.03
CA ALA A 12 -24.34 -20.97 22.74
C ALA A 12 -24.06 -20.76 24.24
N SER A 13 -23.28 -19.74 24.61
CA SER A 13 -23.04 -19.40 26.02
C SER A 13 -24.30 -18.89 26.74
N VAL A 14 -25.19 -18.15 26.05
CA VAL A 14 -26.51 -17.77 26.57
C VAL A 14 -27.39 -19.00 26.79
N GLU A 15 -27.43 -19.93 25.84
CA GLU A 15 -28.18 -21.19 26.01
C GLU A 15 -27.66 -22.03 27.18
N LEU A 16 -26.34 -22.03 27.41
CA LEU A 16 -25.76 -22.64 28.60
C LEU A 16 -26.14 -21.91 29.88
N ALA A 17 -26.26 -20.57 29.84
CA ALA A 17 -26.72 -19.79 30.97
C ALA A 17 -28.17 -20.12 31.36
N LYS A 18 -29.07 -20.33 30.38
CA LYS A 18 -30.45 -20.81 30.64
C LYS A 18 -30.47 -22.14 31.41
N LYS A 19 -29.61 -23.08 31.00
CA LYS A 19 -29.60 -24.45 31.54
C LYS A 19 -28.86 -24.58 32.87
N ARG A 20 -27.79 -23.81 33.07
CA ARG A 20 -26.85 -24.00 34.19
C ARG A 20 -26.74 -22.78 35.11
N GLY A 21 -27.39 -21.67 34.76
CA GLY A 21 -27.24 -20.36 35.38
C GLY A 21 -26.18 -19.49 34.70
N ALA A 22 -26.36 -18.17 34.71
CA ALA A 22 -25.36 -17.22 34.22
C ALA A 22 -24.09 -17.19 35.09
N PHE A 23 -23.02 -16.62 34.54
CA PHE A 23 -21.78 -16.40 35.27
C PHE A 23 -22.03 -15.46 36.46
N PRO A 24 -21.70 -15.85 37.70
CA PRO A 24 -22.12 -15.11 38.91
C PRO A 24 -21.72 -13.63 38.93
N ALA A 25 -20.54 -13.28 38.38
CA ALA A 25 -20.07 -11.89 38.36
C ALA A 25 -20.92 -10.95 37.48
N PHE A 26 -21.74 -11.50 36.58
CA PHE A 26 -22.61 -10.72 35.69
C PHE A 26 -24.08 -10.69 36.12
N LYS A 27 -24.45 -11.38 37.21
CA LYS A 27 -25.82 -11.41 37.74
C LYS A 27 -26.33 -10.03 38.21
N HIS A 28 -25.43 -9.07 38.44
CA HIS A 28 -25.73 -7.74 38.99
C HIS A 28 -25.21 -6.56 38.14
N ALA A 29 -24.64 -6.83 36.96
CA ALA A 29 -23.95 -5.82 36.15
C ALA A 29 -24.66 -5.58 34.80
N THR A 30 -25.85 -4.97 34.84
CA THR A 30 -26.58 -4.56 33.62
C THR A 30 -25.78 -3.57 32.75
N THR A 31 -24.81 -2.85 33.32
CA THR A 31 -23.93 -1.91 32.62
C THR A 31 -22.76 -2.56 31.87
N ARG A 32 -22.49 -3.86 32.08
CA ARG A 32 -21.36 -4.57 31.45
C ARG A 32 -21.74 -5.44 30.25
N ILE A 33 -23.04 -5.56 29.91
CA ILE A 33 -23.49 -6.27 28.69
C ILE A 33 -22.80 -5.73 27.45
N ASP A 34 -22.63 -4.41 27.41
CA ASP A 34 -21.99 -3.69 26.31
C ASP A 34 -20.60 -4.22 25.97
N LEU A 35 -19.86 -4.78 26.93
CA LEU A 35 -18.53 -5.34 26.70
C LEU A 35 -18.56 -6.58 25.80
N PHE A 36 -19.67 -7.32 25.76
CA PHE A 36 -19.80 -8.56 24.99
C PHE A 36 -20.24 -8.35 23.56
N THR A 37 -20.84 -7.20 23.23
CA THR A 37 -21.46 -6.96 21.92
C THR A 37 -21.03 -5.65 21.28
N LYS A 38 -20.91 -4.53 22.02
CA LYS A 38 -20.58 -3.21 21.43
C LYS A 38 -19.25 -3.17 20.69
N PRO A 39 -18.14 -3.80 21.15
CA PRO A 39 -16.90 -3.82 20.39
C PRO A 39 -17.08 -4.40 18.98
N PHE A 40 -17.97 -5.39 18.83
CA PHE A 40 -18.18 -6.13 17.60
C PHE A 40 -19.20 -5.46 16.66
N GLN A 41 -20.17 -4.72 17.23
CA GLN A 41 -21.14 -3.90 16.48
C GLN A 41 -20.47 -2.86 15.59
N LYS A 42 -19.38 -2.24 16.07
CA LYS A 42 -18.64 -1.19 15.33
C LYS A 42 -17.97 -1.69 14.04
N THR A 43 -17.91 -3.01 13.84
CA THR A 43 -17.27 -3.65 12.69
C THR A 43 -18.21 -4.71 12.12
N PRO A 44 -19.33 -4.31 11.51
CA PRO A 44 -20.30 -5.27 10.97
C PRO A 44 -19.68 -6.04 9.80
N THR A 45 -20.13 -7.28 9.61
CA THR A 45 -19.67 -8.15 8.53
C THR A 45 -20.87 -8.73 7.80
N ASN A 46 -20.65 -9.27 6.60
CA ASN A 46 -21.69 -9.99 5.85
C ASN A 46 -22.26 -11.24 6.57
N ARG A 47 -21.59 -11.74 7.61
CA ARG A 47 -22.00 -12.94 8.38
C ARG A 47 -22.57 -12.64 9.76
N ALA A 48 -22.33 -11.44 10.28
CA ALA A 48 -22.84 -10.95 11.56
C ALA A 48 -22.92 -9.43 11.45
N ASN A 49 -24.13 -8.93 11.29
CA ASN A 49 -24.42 -7.51 11.15
C ASN A 49 -24.74 -6.89 12.53
N GLU A 50 -24.96 -5.58 12.54
CA GLU A 50 -25.25 -4.84 13.78
C GLU A 50 -26.48 -5.37 14.53
N LYS A 51 -27.57 -5.69 13.82
CA LYS A 51 -28.81 -6.21 14.42
C LYS A 51 -28.61 -7.57 15.08
N ASP A 52 -27.77 -8.42 14.51
CA ASP A 52 -27.46 -9.73 15.11
C ASP A 52 -26.82 -9.57 16.49
N TRP A 53 -25.90 -8.60 16.63
CA TRP A 53 -25.23 -8.28 17.88
C TRP A 53 -26.16 -7.56 18.87
N GLU A 54 -27.07 -6.72 18.39
CA GLU A 54 -28.10 -6.09 19.22
C GLU A 54 -29.03 -7.14 19.84
N LEU A 55 -29.55 -8.06 19.02
CA LEU A 55 -30.42 -9.15 19.47
C LEU A 55 -29.72 -10.05 20.49
N LEU A 56 -28.46 -10.42 20.24
CA LEU A 56 -27.67 -11.16 21.21
C LEU A 56 -27.49 -10.36 22.52
N GLY A 57 -27.27 -9.04 22.41
CA GLY A 57 -27.17 -8.14 23.54
C GLY A 57 -28.42 -8.18 24.42
N GLU A 58 -29.61 -8.14 23.82
CA GLU A 58 -30.90 -8.27 24.52
C GLU A 58 -31.03 -9.60 25.26
N GLN A 59 -30.70 -10.72 24.59
CA GLN A 59 -30.72 -12.05 25.19
C GLN A 59 -29.76 -12.16 26.40
N ILE A 60 -28.57 -11.56 26.29
CA ILE A 60 -27.62 -11.51 27.41
C ILE A 60 -28.17 -10.67 28.57
N ARG A 61 -28.98 -9.62 28.36
CA ARG A 61 -29.58 -8.87 29.49
C ARG A 61 -30.67 -9.67 30.20
N GLU A 62 -31.47 -10.40 29.44
CA GLU A 62 -32.59 -11.18 29.98
C GLU A 62 -32.09 -12.40 30.76
N VAL A 63 -31.13 -13.13 30.19
CA VAL A 63 -30.72 -14.45 30.68
C VAL A 63 -29.35 -14.42 31.37
N GLY A 64 -28.47 -13.51 30.94
CA GLY A 64 -27.04 -13.53 31.24
C GLY A 64 -26.23 -14.41 30.28
N ILE A 65 -24.91 -14.41 30.46
CA ILE A 65 -23.95 -15.24 29.72
C ILE A 65 -23.22 -16.19 30.68
N ARG A 66 -22.86 -17.38 30.22
CA ARG A 66 -22.18 -18.40 31.06
C ARG A 66 -20.67 -18.23 31.09
N ASN A 67 -20.07 -17.77 29.99
CA ASN A 67 -18.63 -17.65 29.78
C ASN A 67 -18.23 -16.18 29.72
N LEU A 68 -17.10 -15.83 30.34
CA LEU A 68 -16.53 -14.48 30.28
C LEU A 68 -15.97 -14.14 28.89
N SER A 69 -15.31 -15.11 28.26
CA SER A 69 -14.85 -15.03 26.87
C SER A 69 -15.13 -16.37 26.19
N THR A 70 -15.45 -16.32 24.90
CA THR A 70 -15.81 -17.50 24.11
C THR A 70 -14.86 -17.74 22.94
N THR A 71 -14.02 -16.76 22.61
CA THR A 71 -13.08 -16.83 21.49
C THR A 71 -11.67 -16.38 21.85
N ILE A 72 -10.67 -17.17 21.43
CA ILE A 72 -9.23 -16.88 21.52
C ILE A 72 -8.54 -17.55 20.32
N ILE A 73 -7.45 -16.96 19.82
CA ILE A 73 -6.56 -17.60 18.84
C ILE A 73 -5.23 -17.93 19.54
N PRO A 74 -5.08 -19.15 20.09
CA PRO A 74 -3.93 -19.52 20.90
C PRO A 74 -2.69 -19.85 20.05
N PRO A 75 -1.48 -19.87 20.65
CA PRO A 75 -0.28 -20.35 19.98
C PRO A 75 -0.43 -21.84 19.65
N SER A 76 -0.40 -22.20 18.36
CA SER A 76 -0.64 -23.58 17.93
C SER A 76 0.58 -24.25 17.28
N GLY A 77 1.79 -23.73 17.50
CA GLY A 77 2.99 -24.11 16.75
C GLY A 77 3.36 -25.60 16.70
N ARG A 78 3.01 -26.42 17.71
CA ARG A 78 3.19 -27.88 17.66
C ARG A 78 1.98 -28.60 17.08
N SER A 79 0.77 -28.22 17.49
CA SER A 79 -0.48 -28.83 17.06
C SER A 79 -0.77 -28.60 15.58
N SER A 80 -0.37 -27.44 15.04
CA SER A 80 -0.54 -27.11 13.63
C SER A 80 0.29 -28.00 12.72
N LEU A 81 1.52 -28.32 13.13
CA LEU A 81 2.40 -29.25 12.41
C LEU A 81 1.78 -30.65 12.35
N MET A 82 1.18 -31.12 13.45
CA MET A 82 0.47 -32.40 13.46
C MET A 82 -0.77 -32.40 12.56
N ALA A 83 -1.48 -31.27 12.48
CA ALA A 83 -2.66 -31.11 11.64
C ALA A 83 -2.35 -30.76 10.18
N GLY A 84 -1.08 -30.55 9.82
CA GLY A 84 -0.67 -30.14 8.48
C GLY A 84 -1.17 -28.75 8.07
N VAL A 85 -1.31 -27.83 9.04
CA VAL A 85 -1.77 -26.44 8.84
C VAL A 85 -0.78 -25.43 9.41
N THR A 86 -0.98 -24.14 9.13
CA THR A 86 -0.18 -23.05 9.69
C THR A 86 -0.42 -22.89 11.19
N ALA A 87 0.59 -22.36 11.91
CA ALA A 87 0.59 -22.25 13.37
C ALA A 87 -0.43 -21.26 13.96
N SER A 88 -1.03 -20.43 13.12
CA SER A 88 -2.03 -19.43 13.48
C SER A 88 -2.64 -18.90 12.17
N ILE A 89 -3.12 -17.67 12.21
CA ILE A 89 -3.56 -16.89 11.04
C ILE A 89 -2.40 -16.41 10.15
N GLU A 90 -1.16 -16.80 10.43
CA GLU A 90 0.03 -16.40 9.67
C GLU A 90 0.32 -17.34 8.49
N PRO A 91 0.90 -16.81 7.39
CA PRO A 91 1.52 -17.63 6.36
C PRO A 91 2.63 -18.51 6.93
N PRO A 92 3.04 -19.56 6.21
CA PRO A 92 4.16 -20.39 6.64
C PRO A 92 5.44 -19.55 6.80
N PHE A 93 6.23 -19.84 7.83
CA PHE A 93 7.54 -19.21 8.04
C PHE A 93 8.55 -19.60 6.94
N SER A 94 8.41 -20.82 6.43
CA SER A 94 9.20 -21.37 5.33
C SER A 94 8.33 -22.41 4.63
N LEU A 95 8.44 -22.48 3.31
CA LEU A 95 7.82 -23.55 2.53
C LEU A 95 8.56 -24.87 2.74
N VAL A 96 7.83 -25.97 2.59
CA VAL A 96 8.36 -27.34 2.69
C VAL A 96 7.97 -28.06 1.41
N VAL A 97 8.96 -28.61 0.72
CA VAL A 97 8.74 -29.37 -0.52
C VAL A 97 8.44 -30.82 -0.16
N ASP A 98 7.16 -31.13 0.05
CA ASP A 98 6.66 -32.50 0.16
C ASP A 98 5.91 -32.93 -1.11
N GLU A 99 5.57 -34.21 -1.21
CA GLU A 99 4.87 -34.76 -2.38
C GLU A 99 3.49 -34.13 -2.62
N LYS A 100 2.84 -33.61 -1.57
CA LYS A 100 1.55 -32.91 -1.71
C LYS A 100 1.77 -31.53 -2.31
N PHE A 101 2.76 -30.79 -1.80
CA PHE A 101 3.16 -29.49 -2.29
C PHE A 101 3.57 -29.55 -3.77
N LYS A 102 4.43 -30.51 -4.14
CA LYS A 102 4.85 -30.72 -5.53
C LYS A 102 3.66 -30.89 -6.47
N LYS A 103 2.72 -31.78 -6.13
CA LYS A 103 1.51 -31.98 -6.94
C LYS A 103 0.67 -30.72 -7.08
N THR A 104 0.46 -29.98 -5.98
CA THR A 104 -0.32 -28.74 -6.00
C THR A 104 0.34 -27.67 -6.86
N ILE A 105 1.64 -27.46 -6.71
CA ILE A 105 2.34 -26.41 -7.47
C ILE A 105 2.51 -26.78 -8.94
N GLU A 106 2.68 -28.05 -9.28
CA GLU A 106 2.70 -28.54 -10.67
C GLU A 106 1.36 -28.35 -11.37
N GLN A 107 0.25 -28.65 -10.68
CA GLN A 107 -1.07 -28.42 -11.22
C GLN A 107 -1.31 -26.92 -11.47
N GLN A 108 -1.00 -26.09 -10.49
CA GLN A 108 -1.20 -24.65 -10.57
C GLN A 108 -0.30 -24.01 -11.65
N ALA A 109 0.95 -24.46 -11.78
CA ALA A 109 1.86 -24.05 -12.85
C ALA A 109 1.27 -24.36 -14.23
N LYS A 110 0.71 -25.56 -14.43
CA LYS A 110 0.06 -25.93 -15.69
C LYS A 110 -1.17 -25.09 -16.00
N GLU A 111 -2.01 -24.82 -15.00
CA GLU A 111 -3.20 -23.96 -15.14
C GLU A 111 -2.83 -22.53 -15.55
N GLU A 112 -1.68 -22.04 -15.09
CA GLU A 112 -1.12 -20.72 -15.43
C GLU A 112 -0.25 -20.73 -16.70
N GLY A 113 -0.20 -21.85 -17.45
CA GLY A 113 0.55 -21.99 -18.69
C GLY A 113 2.06 -22.15 -18.54
N TYR A 114 2.54 -22.46 -17.33
CA TYR A 114 3.95 -22.74 -17.05
C TYR A 114 4.23 -24.24 -17.14
N PHE A 115 4.91 -24.65 -18.21
CA PHE A 115 5.17 -26.07 -18.53
C PHE A 115 6.63 -26.50 -18.28
N GLN A 116 7.47 -25.64 -17.71
CA GLN A 116 8.87 -25.98 -17.45
C GLN A 116 9.01 -26.93 -16.26
N ASP A 117 10.15 -27.63 -16.20
CA ASP A 117 10.50 -28.48 -15.05
C ASP A 117 10.65 -27.63 -13.78
N LEU A 118 10.03 -28.09 -12.69
CA LEU A 118 10.02 -27.38 -11.41
C LEU A 118 11.20 -27.74 -10.50
N GLY A 119 12.16 -28.55 -10.96
CA GLY A 119 13.34 -28.93 -10.18
C GLY A 119 14.14 -27.74 -9.65
N ALA A 120 14.31 -26.69 -10.47
CA ALA A 120 14.97 -25.46 -10.04
C ALA A 120 14.16 -24.68 -8.98
N VAL A 121 12.83 -24.75 -9.05
CA VAL A 121 11.92 -24.16 -8.05
C VAL A 121 12.05 -24.89 -6.71
N TYR A 122 12.05 -26.23 -6.74
CA TYR A 122 12.23 -27.03 -5.53
C TYR A 122 13.59 -26.78 -4.87
N ALA A 123 14.67 -26.75 -5.66
CA ALA A 123 16.00 -26.39 -5.17
C ALA A 123 16.06 -24.97 -4.58
N CYS A 124 15.32 -24.01 -5.15
CA CYS A 124 15.18 -22.66 -4.61
C CYS A 124 14.53 -22.68 -3.21
N ILE A 125 13.44 -23.45 -3.05
CA ILE A 125 12.74 -23.56 -1.76
C ILE A 125 13.61 -24.25 -0.72
N GLU A 126 14.26 -25.36 -1.06
CA GLU A 126 15.14 -26.08 -0.13
C GLU A 126 16.28 -25.19 0.41
N LYS A 127 16.79 -24.31 -0.46
CA LYS A 127 17.90 -23.40 -0.13
C LYS A 127 17.47 -22.18 0.67
N THR A 128 16.31 -21.61 0.36
CA THR A 128 15.91 -20.28 0.87
C THR A 128 14.69 -20.31 1.78
N GLY A 129 13.99 -21.45 1.85
CA GLY A 129 12.67 -21.56 2.46
C GLY A 129 11.55 -20.88 1.66
N SER A 130 11.85 -20.39 0.47
CA SER A 130 10.99 -19.50 -0.31
C SER A 130 11.02 -19.86 -1.80
N LEU A 131 9.92 -19.59 -2.51
CA LEU A 131 9.87 -19.66 -3.96
C LEU A 131 9.88 -18.30 -4.65
N GLN A 132 9.97 -17.19 -3.90
CA GLN A 132 9.91 -15.85 -4.51
C GLN A 132 11.07 -15.61 -5.48
N GLN A 133 12.19 -16.28 -5.21
CA GLN A 133 13.42 -16.24 -5.97
C GLN A 133 13.42 -17.15 -7.22
N SER A 134 12.33 -17.87 -7.48
CA SER A 134 12.16 -18.76 -8.62
C SER A 134 11.55 -18.09 -9.85
N ASP A 135 11.60 -18.80 -10.98
CA ASP A 135 11.07 -18.35 -12.26
C ASP A 135 9.57 -18.60 -12.45
N LEU A 136 8.87 -19.04 -11.39
CA LEU A 136 7.43 -19.22 -11.43
C LEU A 136 6.68 -17.89 -11.71
N PRO A 137 5.51 -17.96 -12.36
CA PRO A 137 4.63 -16.81 -12.53
C PRO A 137 4.30 -16.12 -11.21
N LEU A 138 4.18 -14.79 -11.24
CA LEU A 138 3.88 -13.99 -10.05
C LEU A 138 2.56 -14.40 -9.38
N SER A 139 1.55 -14.77 -10.17
CA SER A 139 0.27 -15.31 -9.71
C SER A 139 0.46 -16.41 -8.68
N ILE A 140 1.35 -17.37 -8.97
CA ILE A 140 1.73 -18.46 -8.10
C ILE A 140 2.59 -17.94 -6.96
N LYS A 141 3.64 -17.15 -7.26
CA LYS A 141 4.58 -16.69 -6.23
C LYS A 141 3.89 -15.94 -5.09
N ARG A 142 2.87 -15.13 -5.40
CA ARG A 142 2.12 -14.36 -4.42
C ARG A 142 1.28 -15.20 -3.45
N ILE A 143 0.81 -16.37 -3.89
CA ILE A 143 0.00 -17.27 -3.06
C ILE A 143 0.85 -17.92 -1.97
N TYR A 144 2.11 -18.19 -2.26
CA TYR A 144 3.04 -18.88 -1.35
C TYR A 144 4.02 -17.91 -0.66
N ARG A 145 3.61 -16.66 -0.41
CA ARG A 145 4.42 -15.75 0.40
C ARG A 145 4.61 -16.29 1.82
N THR A 146 5.83 -16.21 2.33
CA THR A 146 6.14 -16.59 3.70
C THR A 146 5.94 -15.43 4.68
N ALA A 147 5.89 -15.72 5.97
CA ALA A 147 5.76 -14.72 7.02
C ALA A 147 6.97 -13.77 7.14
N LEU A 148 8.08 -14.02 6.43
CA LEU A 148 9.25 -13.13 6.35
C LEU A 148 9.23 -12.23 5.10
N GLU A 149 8.32 -12.50 4.16
CA GLU A 149 8.17 -11.78 2.89
C GLU A 149 7.03 -10.76 2.93
N MET A 150 6.42 -10.60 4.10
CA MET A 150 5.32 -9.68 4.34
C MET A 150 5.84 -8.38 4.98
N PRO A 151 5.41 -7.22 4.51
CA PRO A 151 5.66 -5.95 5.18
C PRO A 151 5.06 -5.92 6.60
N PRO A 152 5.68 -5.20 7.57
CA PRO A 152 5.19 -5.15 8.95
C PRO A 152 3.74 -4.67 9.09
N LEU A 153 3.33 -3.69 8.28
CA LEU A 153 1.97 -3.17 8.28
C LEU A 153 0.94 -4.21 7.80
N ASP A 154 1.32 -5.09 6.87
CA ASP A 154 0.44 -6.18 6.41
C ASP A 154 0.27 -7.24 7.53
N HIS A 155 1.30 -7.48 8.35
CA HIS A 155 1.14 -8.30 9.58
C HIS A 155 0.13 -7.67 10.55
N LEU A 156 0.16 -6.34 10.72
CA LEU A 156 -0.77 -5.62 11.58
C LEU A 156 -2.20 -5.71 11.05
N HIS A 157 -2.43 -5.43 9.76
CA HIS A 157 -3.76 -5.54 9.14
C HIS A 157 -4.36 -6.94 9.29
N MET A 158 -3.56 -7.99 9.07
CA MET A 158 -4.01 -9.36 9.27
C MET A 158 -4.40 -9.64 10.72
N THR A 159 -3.60 -9.14 11.68
CA THR A 159 -3.90 -9.30 13.11
C THR A 159 -5.17 -8.52 13.48
N ALA A 160 -5.32 -7.28 13.02
CA ALA A 160 -6.46 -6.42 13.28
C ALA A 160 -7.77 -7.03 12.76
N ALA A 161 -7.75 -7.60 11.55
CA ALA A 161 -8.92 -8.23 10.92
C ALA A 161 -9.50 -9.40 11.73
N PHE A 162 -8.67 -10.14 12.46
CA PHE A 162 -9.14 -11.23 13.33
C PHE A 162 -9.40 -10.74 14.77
N GLN A 163 -8.60 -9.79 15.27
CA GLN A 163 -8.68 -9.31 16.65
C GLN A 163 -9.95 -8.50 16.91
N SER A 164 -10.45 -7.81 15.88
CA SER A 164 -11.71 -7.06 15.91
C SER A 164 -12.91 -7.92 16.30
N HIS A 165 -12.87 -9.23 16.04
CA HIS A 165 -13.94 -10.19 16.38
C HIS A 165 -13.49 -11.34 17.29
N THR A 166 -12.40 -11.18 18.03
CA THR A 166 -11.94 -12.15 19.06
C THR A 166 -12.06 -11.52 20.44
N ASP A 167 -12.50 -12.26 21.45
CA ASP A 167 -12.66 -11.72 22.82
C ASP A 167 -11.29 -11.45 23.47
N GLU A 168 -10.44 -12.45 23.46
CA GLU A 168 -9.09 -12.42 24.03
C GLU A 168 -8.03 -12.02 22.98
N GLY A 169 -6.76 -12.30 23.28
CA GLY A 169 -5.63 -12.07 22.39
C GLY A 169 -5.55 -13.02 21.20
N ILE A 170 -4.68 -12.65 20.26
CA ILE A 170 -4.28 -13.47 19.12
C ILE A 170 -2.80 -13.76 19.24
N SER A 171 -2.44 -15.04 19.15
CA SER A 171 -1.05 -15.46 19.00
C SER A 171 -0.62 -15.30 17.55
N LYS A 172 -0.17 -14.10 17.19
CA LYS A 172 0.50 -13.81 15.93
C LYS A 172 1.62 -12.79 16.13
N THR A 173 2.73 -13.03 15.46
CA THR A 173 3.90 -12.15 15.47
C THR A 173 3.93 -11.23 14.23
N VAL A 174 4.26 -9.96 14.47
CA VAL A 174 4.71 -8.98 13.47
C VAL A 174 6.22 -9.17 13.33
N ASN A 175 6.65 -9.76 12.21
CA ASN A 175 8.06 -10.00 11.96
C ASN A 175 8.69 -8.75 11.33
N LEU A 176 9.84 -8.34 11.85
CA LEU A 176 10.67 -7.25 11.33
C LEU A 176 11.99 -7.82 10.83
N VAL A 177 12.58 -7.16 9.83
CA VAL A 177 13.91 -7.52 9.32
C VAL A 177 15.00 -7.18 10.34
N GLU A 178 16.18 -7.80 10.20
CA GLU A 178 17.28 -7.63 11.15
C GLU A 178 17.71 -6.16 11.32
N ASN A 179 17.73 -5.43 10.21
CA ASN A 179 18.16 -4.03 10.16
C ASN A 179 17.06 -3.02 10.52
N SER A 180 15.89 -3.48 10.99
CA SER A 180 14.81 -2.55 11.32
C SER A 180 15.19 -1.59 12.45
N THR A 181 14.90 -0.30 12.22
CA THR A 181 15.29 0.80 13.10
C THR A 181 14.34 0.93 14.30
N VAL A 182 14.71 1.77 15.27
CA VAL A 182 13.85 2.05 16.44
C VAL A 182 12.59 2.79 16.01
N GLU A 183 12.71 3.70 15.05
CA GLU A 183 11.61 4.49 14.49
C GLU A 183 10.61 3.59 13.75
N GLU A 184 11.08 2.59 13.00
CA GLU A 184 10.20 1.60 12.36
C GLU A 184 9.43 0.78 13.40
N VAL A 185 10.06 0.40 14.52
CA VAL A 185 9.40 -0.32 15.61
C VAL A 185 8.33 0.56 16.27
N ASP A 186 8.63 1.84 16.55
CA ASP A 186 7.66 2.78 17.10
C ASP A 186 6.48 2.97 16.14
N ALA A 187 6.74 3.16 14.84
CA ALA A 187 5.69 3.29 13.82
C ALA A 187 4.71 2.10 13.81
N VAL A 188 5.20 0.87 14.05
CA VAL A 188 4.35 -0.32 14.16
C VAL A 188 3.44 -0.23 15.39
N PHE A 189 3.96 0.18 16.55
CA PHE A 189 3.14 0.36 17.76
C PHE A 189 2.13 1.50 17.59
N GLN A 190 2.55 2.65 17.06
CA GLN A 190 1.68 3.78 16.80
C GLN A 190 0.55 3.39 15.85
N SER A 191 0.85 2.66 14.77
CA SER A 191 -0.14 2.15 13.82
C SER A 191 -1.14 1.19 14.47
N ALA A 192 -0.66 0.28 15.32
CA ALA A 192 -1.53 -0.67 16.02
C ALA A 192 -2.51 0.03 16.98
N ILE A 193 -2.07 1.08 17.68
CA ILE A 193 -2.88 1.82 18.66
C ILE A 193 -3.82 2.81 17.95
N SER A 194 -3.26 3.74 17.17
CA SER A 194 -3.97 4.90 16.64
C SER A 194 -4.83 4.60 15.42
N ALA A 195 -4.31 3.79 14.48
CA ALA A 195 -4.98 3.54 13.21
C ALA A 195 -5.91 2.31 13.27
N LEU A 196 -5.50 1.27 14.00
CA LEU A 196 -6.18 -0.03 13.98
C LEU A 196 -6.92 -0.38 15.27
N ASN A 197 -6.77 0.43 16.34
CA ASN A 197 -7.41 0.24 17.65
C ASN A 197 -7.26 -1.21 18.17
N MET A 198 -6.05 -1.75 18.09
CA MET A 198 -5.74 -3.12 18.47
C MET A 198 -5.60 -3.26 19.99
N LYS A 199 -6.12 -4.36 20.53
CA LYS A 199 -5.99 -4.78 21.93
C LYS A 199 -4.55 -5.10 22.31
N GLY A 200 -3.76 -5.61 21.36
CA GLY A 200 -2.35 -5.94 21.58
C GLY A 200 -1.69 -6.59 20.37
N ILE A 201 -0.36 -6.48 20.32
CA ILE A 201 0.48 -7.07 19.27
C ILE A 201 1.73 -7.71 19.88
N THR A 202 2.34 -8.62 19.12
CA THR A 202 3.67 -9.16 19.42
C THR A 202 4.59 -8.81 18.26
N ILE A 203 5.75 -8.21 18.54
CA ILE A 203 6.76 -7.89 17.53
C ILE A 203 7.98 -8.78 17.74
N TYR A 204 8.56 -9.25 16.64
CA TYR A 204 9.85 -9.93 16.64
C TYR A 204 10.74 -9.36 15.54
N ARG A 205 11.86 -8.74 15.93
CA ARG A 205 12.91 -8.36 14.99
C ARG A 205 13.85 -9.54 14.75
N ASN A 206 14.09 -9.87 13.49
CA ASN A 206 14.96 -10.98 13.14
C ASN A 206 16.34 -10.81 13.78
N ASN A 207 16.97 -11.90 14.19
CA ASN A 207 18.26 -11.92 14.90
C ASN A 207 18.33 -11.12 16.23
N SER A 208 17.21 -10.65 16.78
CA SER A 208 17.20 -9.96 18.09
C SER A 208 17.42 -10.87 19.30
N ARG A 209 17.36 -12.20 19.12
CA ARG A 209 17.61 -13.19 20.18
C ARG A 209 18.71 -14.18 19.75
N SER A 210 19.54 -14.58 20.71
CA SER A 210 20.69 -15.48 20.52
C SER A 210 20.32 -16.94 20.21
N LEU A 211 19.10 -17.38 20.53
CA LEU A 211 18.56 -18.71 20.22
C LEU A 211 17.35 -18.57 19.28
N GLN A 212 17.46 -19.11 18.07
CA GLN A 212 16.39 -19.10 17.07
C GLN A 212 15.75 -20.47 16.91
N PRO A 213 14.40 -20.57 16.87
CA PRO A 213 13.70 -21.85 16.66
C PRO A 213 13.84 -22.46 15.25
N LYS A 214 14.37 -21.71 14.27
CA LYS A 214 14.61 -22.21 12.90
C LYS A 214 15.65 -21.33 12.21
N THR A 215 16.85 -21.86 12.00
CA THR A 215 17.89 -21.20 11.19
C THR A 215 17.61 -21.53 9.72
N LEU A 216 17.31 -20.54 8.89
CA LEU A 216 17.35 -20.71 7.43
C LEU A 216 18.81 -20.95 7.02
N SER A 217 19.08 -21.90 6.13
CA SER A 217 20.44 -22.26 5.72
C SER A 217 21.15 -21.07 5.07
N THR A 218 22.08 -20.48 5.79
CA THR A 218 22.97 -19.41 5.33
C THR A 218 24.09 -19.97 4.47
N THR A 219 23.82 -20.26 3.19
CA THR A 219 24.90 -20.41 2.18
C THR A 219 24.39 -20.17 0.77
N ALA A 220 24.29 -18.91 0.39
CA ALA A 220 24.66 -18.45 -0.95
C ALA A 220 25.04 -16.99 -0.90
N LYS A 221 25.91 -16.55 -1.82
CA LYS A 221 26.10 -15.13 -2.11
C LYS A 221 24.72 -14.53 -2.33
N GLU A 222 24.25 -13.78 -1.33
CA GLU A 222 22.93 -13.15 -1.35
C GLU A 222 22.89 -12.22 -2.54
N THR A 223 22.02 -12.53 -3.50
CA THR A 223 21.70 -11.57 -4.55
C THR A 223 20.91 -10.46 -3.86
N PRO A 224 21.30 -9.17 -4.00
CA PRO A 224 20.60 -8.10 -3.32
C PRO A 224 19.11 -8.15 -3.64
N MET A 225 18.26 -7.90 -2.65
CA MET A 225 16.82 -8.05 -2.76
C MET A 225 16.13 -6.84 -2.16
N VAL A 226 15.04 -6.42 -2.78
CA VAL A 226 14.16 -5.36 -2.28
C VAL A 226 12.79 -5.95 -2.02
N ILE A 227 12.15 -5.59 -0.92
CA ILE A 227 10.80 -6.06 -0.58
C ILE A 227 9.83 -4.90 -0.79
N ASP A 228 8.91 -5.05 -1.73
CA ASP A 228 7.81 -4.11 -1.94
C ASP A 228 6.46 -4.68 -1.45
N SER A 229 5.57 -3.84 -0.94
CA SER A 229 4.31 -4.28 -0.34
C SER A 229 3.28 -4.80 -1.36
N ILE A 230 3.39 -4.43 -2.63
CA ILE A 230 2.51 -4.83 -3.72
C ILE A 230 3.16 -6.00 -4.46
N TYR A 231 4.38 -5.80 -4.96
CA TYR A 231 5.06 -6.75 -5.85
C TYR A 231 5.84 -7.83 -5.08
N GLY A 232 6.22 -7.56 -3.83
CA GLY A 232 6.92 -8.51 -2.98
C GLY A 232 8.44 -8.45 -3.15
N PRO A 233 9.16 -9.46 -2.65
CA PRO A 233 10.61 -9.55 -2.80
C PRO A 233 11.03 -9.67 -4.26
N THR A 234 11.88 -8.75 -4.67
CA THR A 234 12.40 -8.60 -6.03
C THR A 234 13.92 -8.66 -5.97
N LYS A 235 14.52 -9.64 -6.65
CA LYS A 235 15.99 -9.71 -6.83
C LYS A 235 16.45 -8.54 -7.66
N VAL A 236 17.53 -7.88 -7.26
CA VAL A 236 18.15 -6.80 -8.02
C VAL A 236 19.62 -7.08 -8.27
N SER A 237 20.15 -6.53 -9.36
CA SER A 237 21.58 -6.66 -9.64
C SER A 237 22.41 -5.84 -8.65
N PRO A 238 23.71 -6.12 -8.48
CA PRO A 238 24.59 -5.30 -7.66
C PRO A 238 24.58 -3.81 -8.06
N LYS A 239 24.41 -3.52 -9.37
CA LYS A 239 24.28 -2.15 -9.88
C LYS A 239 23.02 -1.47 -9.34
N ILE A 240 21.86 -2.10 -9.46
CA ILE A 240 20.60 -1.58 -8.92
C ILE A 240 20.66 -1.46 -7.39
N ALA A 241 21.28 -2.42 -6.69
CA ALA A 241 21.46 -2.35 -5.23
C ALA A 241 22.30 -1.13 -4.82
N LYS A 242 23.34 -0.80 -5.59
CA LYS A 242 24.15 0.39 -5.38
C LYS A 242 23.33 1.68 -5.56
N ILE A 243 22.47 1.73 -6.57
CA ILE A 243 21.56 2.87 -6.82
C ILE A 243 20.57 3.05 -5.68
N LEU A 244 19.98 1.96 -5.20
CA LEU A 244 19.04 1.97 -4.08
C LEU A 244 19.66 2.50 -2.78
N ALA A 245 20.95 2.24 -2.57
CA ALA A 245 21.72 2.74 -1.44
C ALA A 245 22.28 4.16 -1.64
N SER A 246 22.05 4.78 -2.80
CA SER A 246 22.60 6.10 -3.12
C SER A 246 21.83 7.23 -2.39
N PRO A 247 22.48 8.39 -2.16
CA PRO A 247 21.81 9.59 -1.66
C PRO A 247 20.62 10.03 -2.53
N LEU A 248 20.60 9.67 -3.82
CA LEU A 248 19.50 9.98 -4.72
C LEU A 248 18.21 9.29 -4.27
N MET A 249 18.29 8.01 -3.95
CA MET A 249 17.15 7.20 -3.51
C MET A 249 16.81 7.45 -2.04
N GLU A 250 17.81 7.69 -1.19
CA GLU A 250 17.58 8.04 0.21
C GLU A 250 16.73 9.32 0.36
N ARG A 251 16.96 10.32 -0.50
CA ARG A 251 16.11 11.53 -0.53
C ARG A 251 14.64 11.21 -0.79
N LEU A 252 14.35 10.29 -1.72
CA LEU A 252 12.97 9.98 -2.11
C LEU A 252 12.15 9.32 -0.98
N LYS A 253 12.80 8.78 0.06
CA LYS A 253 12.12 8.27 1.26
C LYS A 253 11.50 9.39 2.09
N ASN A 254 11.91 10.64 1.87
CA ASN A 254 11.45 11.82 2.59
C ASN A 254 10.67 12.77 1.66
N ILE A 255 10.12 12.23 0.56
CA ILE A 255 9.26 12.96 -0.37
C ILE A 255 7.99 12.15 -0.58
N HIS A 256 6.86 12.67 -0.15
CA HIS A 256 5.57 12.00 -0.29
C HIS A 256 5.06 12.06 -1.74
N GLN A 257 4.45 10.96 -2.20
CA GLN A 257 3.91 10.84 -3.56
C GLN A 257 2.82 11.89 -3.83
N ASN A 258 1.89 12.03 -2.87
CA ASN A 258 0.72 12.91 -2.97
C ASN A 258 0.90 14.25 -2.21
N GLY A 259 2.14 14.67 -1.97
CA GLY A 259 2.46 15.97 -1.37
C GLY A 259 1.79 16.18 -0.01
N ILE A 260 0.92 17.18 0.12
CA ILE A 260 0.29 17.55 1.42
C ILE A 260 -0.76 16.53 1.90
N ALA A 261 -1.15 15.57 1.06
CA ALA A 261 -2.25 14.65 1.37
C ALA A 261 -2.04 13.87 2.70
N TYR A 262 -0.82 13.48 3.02
CA TYR A 262 -0.52 12.74 4.25
C TYR A 262 -0.81 13.53 5.54
N LEU A 263 -0.84 14.87 5.48
CA LEU A 263 -1.15 15.71 6.64
C LEU A 263 -2.65 15.74 6.95
N VAL A 264 -3.51 15.46 5.96
CA VAL A 264 -4.97 15.51 6.11
C VAL A 264 -5.64 14.14 6.02
N ASP A 265 -4.97 13.18 5.41
CA ASP A 265 -5.36 11.77 5.38
C ASP A 265 -4.17 10.89 5.80
N PRO A 266 -4.17 10.36 7.04
CA PRO A 266 -3.05 9.56 7.55
C PRO A 266 -2.88 8.22 6.82
N ARG A 267 -3.79 7.87 5.91
CA ARG A 267 -3.65 6.70 5.03
C ARG A 267 -2.70 6.98 3.86
N GLN A 268 -2.52 8.23 3.44
CA GLN A 268 -1.77 8.61 2.25
C GLN A 268 -0.29 8.90 2.53
N THR A 269 0.42 7.96 3.15
CA THR A 269 1.82 8.12 3.59
C THR A 269 2.85 7.59 2.60
N THR A 270 2.42 7.14 1.42
CA THR A 270 3.30 6.64 0.36
C THR A 270 4.35 7.68 -0.05
N THR A 271 5.62 7.26 -0.09
CA THR A 271 6.76 8.06 -0.57
C THR A 271 7.10 7.73 -2.03
N ARG A 272 7.82 8.64 -2.68
CA ARG A 272 8.36 8.44 -4.03
C ARG A 272 9.36 7.30 -4.10
N TYR A 273 10.02 6.98 -2.99
CA TYR A 273 10.92 5.82 -2.92
C TYR A 273 10.14 4.52 -3.12
N GLU A 274 9.04 4.33 -2.39
CA GLU A 274 8.21 3.12 -2.51
C GLU A 274 7.61 2.99 -3.91
N HIS A 275 7.14 4.11 -4.47
CA HIS A 275 6.65 4.17 -5.85
C HIS A 275 7.74 3.79 -6.87
N SER A 276 8.94 4.39 -6.76
CA SER A 276 10.06 4.14 -7.68
C SER A 276 10.55 2.68 -7.61
N VAL A 277 10.63 2.11 -6.41
CA VAL A 277 10.96 0.70 -6.19
C VAL A 277 9.88 -0.21 -6.80
N GLY A 278 8.61 0.14 -6.61
CA GLY A 278 7.49 -0.63 -7.15
C GLY A 278 7.41 -0.57 -8.67
N ALA A 279 7.60 0.59 -9.28
CA ALA A 279 7.70 0.76 -10.74
C ALA A 279 8.84 -0.09 -11.32
N MET A 280 10.01 -0.11 -10.67
CA MET A 280 11.13 -0.97 -11.06
C MET A 280 10.82 -2.47 -10.92
N ALA A 281 10.18 -2.86 -9.82
CA ALA A 281 9.77 -4.25 -9.60
C ALA A 281 8.74 -4.71 -10.65
N LEU A 282 7.75 -3.85 -10.95
CA LEU A 282 6.75 -4.10 -11.99
C LEU A 282 7.41 -4.20 -13.38
N ALA A 283 8.30 -3.26 -13.73
CA ALA A 283 9.03 -3.31 -15.00
C ALA A 283 9.81 -4.62 -15.13
N LYS A 284 10.55 -5.02 -14.08
CA LYS A 284 11.27 -6.30 -14.05
C LYS A 284 10.34 -7.49 -14.28
N MET A 285 9.19 -7.50 -13.60
CA MET A 285 8.19 -8.56 -13.74
C MET A 285 7.63 -8.68 -15.16
N LEU A 286 7.56 -7.56 -15.88
CA LEU A 286 7.13 -7.50 -17.29
C LEU A 286 8.27 -7.75 -18.28
N GLY A 287 9.44 -8.20 -17.81
CA GLY A 287 10.57 -8.60 -18.65
C GLY A 287 11.52 -7.45 -19.02
N ALA A 288 11.51 -6.33 -18.28
CA ALA A 288 12.43 -5.23 -18.51
C ALA A 288 13.90 -5.64 -18.36
N SER A 289 14.75 -5.15 -19.27
CA SER A 289 16.20 -5.20 -19.15
C SER A 289 16.70 -4.46 -17.91
N GLU A 290 17.98 -4.66 -17.56
CA GLU A 290 18.56 -3.94 -16.41
C GLU A 290 18.52 -2.42 -16.59
N LEU A 291 18.73 -1.92 -17.82
CA LEU A 291 18.65 -0.50 -18.12
C LEU A 291 17.24 0.04 -17.94
N GLU A 292 16.23 -0.67 -18.42
CA GLU A 292 14.81 -0.29 -18.26
C GLU A 292 14.37 -0.34 -16.78
N GLN A 293 14.90 -1.29 -16.00
CA GLN A 293 14.70 -1.32 -14.54
C GLN A 293 15.31 -0.08 -13.87
N ILE A 294 16.51 0.34 -14.28
CA ILE A 294 17.16 1.56 -13.77
C ILE A 294 16.38 2.81 -14.15
N GLN A 295 15.89 2.89 -15.38
CA GLN A 295 15.04 3.99 -15.85
C GLN A 295 13.75 4.07 -15.03
N ALA A 296 13.11 2.93 -14.77
CA ALA A 296 11.92 2.88 -13.91
C ALA A 296 12.22 3.24 -12.46
N LEU A 297 13.38 2.86 -11.93
CA LEU A 297 13.79 3.25 -10.58
C LEU A 297 14.06 4.75 -10.44
N LEU A 298 14.54 5.40 -11.50
CA LEU A 298 14.98 6.80 -11.46
C LEU A 298 14.02 7.77 -12.16
N HIS A 299 12.89 7.31 -12.67
CA HIS A 299 11.96 8.16 -13.45
C HIS A 299 11.50 9.39 -12.66
N ASP A 300 11.31 9.22 -11.34
CA ASP A 300 10.83 10.22 -10.40
C ASP A 300 11.95 10.88 -9.59
N VAL A 301 13.22 10.61 -9.89
CA VAL A 301 14.37 11.08 -9.09
C VAL A 301 14.41 12.61 -9.00
N SER A 302 13.93 13.35 -10.00
CA SER A 302 13.98 14.82 -10.00
C SER A 302 12.87 15.52 -9.23
N HIS A 303 11.92 14.77 -8.66
CA HIS A 303 10.82 15.38 -7.91
C HIS A 303 11.31 16.06 -6.62
N THR A 304 10.80 17.26 -6.38
CA THR A 304 11.04 18.05 -5.16
C THR A 304 9.94 17.84 -4.12
N PRO A 305 10.20 18.21 -2.85
CA PRO A 305 9.15 18.35 -1.82
C PRO A 305 7.93 19.11 -2.32
N PHE A 306 6.72 18.62 -2.02
CA PHE A 306 5.47 19.31 -2.37
C PHE A 306 5.39 19.77 -3.83
N SER A 307 6.01 19.03 -4.75
CA SER A 307 6.39 19.56 -6.06
C SER A 307 5.22 20.05 -6.93
N HIS A 308 4.01 19.50 -6.78
CA HIS A 308 2.80 20.04 -7.43
C HIS A 308 2.29 21.38 -6.86
N LEU A 309 2.66 21.73 -5.62
CA LEU A 309 2.29 22.99 -4.97
C LEU A 309 3.26 24.12 -5.33
N ILE A 310 4.52 23.80 -5.62
CA ILE A 310 5.53 24.77 -6.05
C ILE A 310 5.11 25.42 -7.38
N ASP A 311 4.55 24.65 -8.31
CA ASP A 311 4.02 25.16 -9.60
C ASP A 311 2.98 26.25 -9.39
N LEU A 312 2.14 26.09 -8.35
CA LEU A 312 1.09 27.03 -7.96
C LEU A 312 1.65 28.26 -7.22
N VAL A 313 2.77 28.10 -6.51
CA VAL A 313 3.50 29.22 -5.89
C VAL A 313 3.99 30.18 -6.97
N TYR A 314 4.58 29.66 -8.05
CA TYR A 314 5.14 30.46 -9.14
C TYR A 314 4.15 30.85 -10.25
N GLY A 315 2.87 30.47 -10.12
CA GLY A 315 1.83 30.88 -11.07
C GLY A 315 1.91 30.19 -12.44
N HIS A 316 2.51 29.01 -12.52
CA HIS A 316 2.49 28.21 -13.74
C HIS A 316 1.17 27.44 -13.83
N GLU A 317 0.31 27.82 -14.78
CA GLU A 317 -1.01 27.17 -14.99
C GLU A 317 -0.91 25.74 -15.54
N MET A 318 0.25 25.38 -16.10
CA MET A 318 0.57 24.05 -16.63
C MET A 318 1.62 23.44 -15.71
N GLN A 319 1.32 22.29 -15.09
CA GLN A 319 2.15 21.55 -14.13
C GLN A 319 3.47 21.01 -14.75
N ASP A 320 4.26 21.87 -15.39
CA ASP A 320 5.44 21.59 -16.21
C ASP A 320 6.75 21.88 -15.45
N TYR A 321 6.66 22.31 -14.20
CA TYR A 321 7.84 22.60 -13.38
C TYR A 321 8.71 21.36 -13.23
N HIS A 322 8.13 20.17 -13.12
CA HIS A 322 8.88 18.92 -13.02
C HIS A 322 9.75 18.65 -14.24
N GLU A 323 9.28 18.96 -15.45
CA GLU A 323 10.05 18.76 -16.69
C GLU A 323 11.24 19.74 -16.76
N LYS A 324 11.01 21.02 -16.42
CA LYS A 324 12.09 22.03 -16.37
C LYS A 324 13.06 21.81 -15.20
N HIS A 325 12.54 21.35 -14.05
CA HIS A 325 13.33 21.05 -12.87
C HIS A 325 14.13 19.76 -13.06
N LYS A 326 13.67 18.81 -13.87
CA LYS A 326 14.42 17.60 -14.20
C LYS A 326 15.77 17.91 -14.81
N GLU A 327 15.82 18.80 -15.81
CA GLU A 327 17.10 19.22 -16.40
C GLU A 327 17.99 19.93 -15.38
N ARG A 328 17.44 20.86 -14.60
CA ARG A 328 18.17 21.58 -13.53
C ARG A 328 18.73 20.60 -12.50
N PHE A 329 17.92 19.69 -11.99
CA PHE A 329 18.31 18.69 -11.00
C PHE A 329 19.42 17.77 -11.52
N LEU A 330 19.26 17.23 -12.73
CA LEU A 330 20.26 16.37 -13.36
C LEU A 330 21.56 17.13 -13.73
N SER A 331 21.51 18.46 -13.84
CA SER A 331 22.69 19.29 -14.06
C SER A 331 23.54 19.53 -12.79
N GLN A 332 23.01 19.24 -11.60
CA GLN A 332 23.73 19.47 -10.34
C GLN A 332 24.96 18.56 -10.24
N LYS A 333 26.12 19.12 -9.88
CA LYS A 333 27.41 18.42 -9.85
C LYS A 333 27.40 17.16 -8.97
N TRP A 334 26.72 17.22 -7.83
CA TRP A 334 26.62 16.08 -6.92
C TRP A 334 25.74 14.97 -7.50
N VAL A 335 24.64 15.30 -8.19
CA VAL A 335 23.76 14.32 -8.86
C VAL A 335 24.53 13.61 -9.97
N GLN A 336 25.26 14.35 -10.82
CA GLN A 336 26.07 13.75 -11.88
C GLN A 336 27.16 12.83 -11.33
N LYS A 337 27.79 13.23 -10.23
CA LYS A 337 28.79 12.41 -9.55
C LYS A 337 28.17 11.10 -9.03
N GLU A 338 27.03 11.17 -8.33
CA GLU A 338 26.36 9.98 -7.79
C GLU A 338 25.89 9.02 -8.90
N LEU A 339 25.35 9.55 -10.00
CA LEU A 339 24.98 8.76 -11.17
C LEU A 339 26.20 8.05 -11.77
N LEU A 340 27.31 8.76 -11.94
CA LEU A 340 28.56 8.21 -12.48
C LEU A 340 29.16 7.15 -11.54
N ASP A 341 29.13 7.39 -10.22
CA ASP A 341 29.57 6.44 -9.21
C ASP A 341 28.73 5.15 -9.28
N CYS A 342 27.44 5.25 -9.61
CA CYS A 342 26.56 4.11 -9.88
C CYS A 342 26.74 3.49 -11.29
N GLY A 343 27.62 4.05 -12.12
CA GLY A 343 27.85 3.61 -13.50
C GLY A 343 26.69 3.94 -14.45
N ILE A 344 26.01 5.07 -14.22
CA ILE A 344 24.89 5.57 -15.02
C ILE A 344 25.34 6.87 -15.70
N SER A 345 25.15 6.95 -17.00
CA SER A 345 25.31 8.16 -17.79
C SER A 345 23.98 8.92 -17.91
N LEU A 346 24.01 10.23 -18.16
CA LEU A 346 22.77 10.98 -18.40
C LEU A 346 22.01 10.48 -19.63
N SER A 347 22.71 9.93 -20.64
CA SER A 347 22.09 9.27 -21.79
C SER A 347 21.32 8.00 -21.42
N ASP A 348 21.72 7.29 -20.35
CA ASP A 348 20.96 6.12 -19.85
C ASP A 348 19.60 6.52 -19.27
N LEU A 349 19.46 7.78 -18.85
CA LEU A 349 18.22 8.38 -18.33
C LEU A 349 17.38 9.08 -19.39
N GLN A 350 17.92 9.28 -20.61
CA GLN A 350 17.11 9.68 -21.75
C GLN A 350 16.19 8.51 -22.11
N GLU A 351 14.95 8.80 -22.53
CA GLU A 351 13.83 7.86 -22.70
C GLU A 351 14.16 6.70 -23.68
N GLY A 352 15.00 5.75 -23.26
CA GLY A 352 15.28 4.47 -23.92
C GLY A 352 14.29 3.39 -23.50
N GLY A 353 13.28 3.73 -22.70
CA GLY A 353 12.26 2.84 -22.14
C GLY A 353 10.85 3.13 -22.63
N ALA A 354 10.70 3.69 -23.85
CA ALA A 354 9.43 4.15 -24.42
C ALA A 354 8.26 3.15 -24.23
N ARG A 355 8.55 1.84 -24.28
CA ARG A 355 7.54 0.78 -24.12
C ARG A 355 6.93 0.63 -22.72
N PHE A 356 7.64 1.05 -21.66
CA PHE A 356 7.15 0.98 -20.28
C PHE A 356 6.63 2.33 -19.76
N PHE A 357 6.84 3.42 -20.51
CA PHE A 357 6.49 4.80 -20.15
C PHE A 357 5.55 5.49 -21.17
N GLU A 358 4.78 4.70 -21.93
CA GLU A 358 3.82 5.20 -22.91
C GLU A 358 2.87 6.25 -22.29
N LYS A 359 2.70 7.40 -22.96
CA LYS A 359 2.01 8.56 -22.37
C LYS A 359 0.49 8.42 -22.39
N ARG A 360 -0.08 7.63 -23.31
CA ARG A 360 -1.54 7.51 -23.47
C ARG A 360 -2.11 6.18 -23.01
N GLY A 361 -1.31 5.11 -23.01
CA GLY A 361 -1.73 3.76 -22.68
C GLY A 361 -1.35 3.32 -21.26
N ILE A 362 -1.17 2.01 -21.12
CA ILE A 362 -0.71 1.37 -19.89
C ILE A 362 0.79 1.64 -19.76
N ASN A 363 1.23 2.08 -18.59
CA ASN A 363 2.64 2.27 -18.27
C ASN A 363 2.92 1.90 -16.81
N VAL A 364 4.18 1.63 -16.46
CA VAL A 364 4.54 1.07 -15.13
C VAL A 364 4.38 2.08 -14.01
N ASP A 365 4.61 3.37 -14.29
CA ASP A 365 4.38 4.49 -13.36
C ASP A 365 2.90 4.54 -12.95
N ARG A 366 2.00 4.64 -13.92
CA ARG A 366 0.55 4.71 -13.72
C ARG A 366 -0.05 3.49 -13.06
N LEU A 367 0.44 2.30 -13.42
CA LEU A 367 0.00 1.07 -12.77
C LEU A 367 0.43 1.02 -11.30
N ASP A 368 1.68 1.40 -10.99
CA ASP A 368 2.16 1.41 -9.61
C ASP A 368 1.37 2.39 -8.75
N TYR A 369 1.33 3.68 -9.11
CA TYR A 369 0.69 4.66 -8.25
C TYR A 369 -0.80 4.37 -8.09
N MET A 370 -1.48 3.87 -9.14
CA MET A 370 -2.91 3.58 -9.05
C MET A 370 -3.16 2.47 -8.03
N ILE A 371 -2.43 1.37 -8.11
CA ILE A 371 -2.60 0.24 -7.17
C ILE A 371 -2.19 0.68 -5.76
N ARG A 372 -1.09 1.41 -5.63
CA ARG A 372 -0.52 1.84 -4.35
C ARG A 372 -1.44 2.82 -3.62
N ASP A 373 -1.94 3.83 -4.32
CA ASP A 373 -2.83 4.84 -3.75
C ASP A 373 -4.19 4.25 -3.40
N LEU A 374 -4.79 3.42 -4.29
CA LEU A 374 -6.03 2.72 -3.96
C LEU A 374 -5.86 1.74 -2.79
N LYS A 375 -4.69 1.07 -2.69
CA LYS A 375 -4.41 0.16 -1.57
C LYS A 375 -4.33 0.95 -0.27
N ALA A 376 -3.67 2.11 -0.28
CA ALA A 376 -3.53 2.99 0.86
C ALA A 376 -4.90 3.44 1.40
N VAL A 377 -5.84 3.84 0.53
CA VAL A 377 -7.20 4.24 0.94
C VAL A 377 -8.18 3.08 1.13
N GLY A 378 -7.77 1.83 0.91
CA GLY A 378 -8.59 0.63 1.11
C GLY A 378 -9.64 0.37 0.02
N LYS A 379 -9.37 0.81 -1.21
CA LYS A 379 -10.27 0.72 -2.39
C LYS A 379 -9.86 -0.35 -3.40
N ILE A 380 -8.70 -0.98 -3.21
CA ILE A 380 -8.29 -2.17 -3.97
C ILE A 380 -7.65 -3.18 -3.04
N PHE A 381 -7.98 -4.46 -3.23
CA PHE A 381 -7.43 -5.56 -2.44
C PHE A 381 -6.59 -6.52 -3.28
N GLN A 382 -5.81 -7.34 -2.58
CA GLN A 382 -4.83 -8.26 -3.16
C GLN A 382 -5.35 -9.12 -4.33
N PRO A 383 -6.57 -9.70 -4.28
CA PRO A 383 -7.12 -10.44 -5.41
C PRO A 383 -7.35 -9.57 -6.65
N GLU A 384 -7.86 -8.35 -6.49
CA GLU A 384 -8.20 -7.46 -7.61
C GLU A 384 -6.95 -6.98 -8.34
N TYR A 385 -5.96 -6.44 -7.63
CA TYR A 385 -4.73 -6.01 -8.28
C TYR A 385 -3.84 -7.18 -8.70
N SER A 386 -4.03 -8.39 -8.17
CA SER A 386 -3.44 -9.60 -8.77
C SER A 386 -4.00 -9.88 -10.15
N LEU A 387 -5.33 -9.80 -10.30
CA LEU A 387 -5.98 -10.06 -11.57
C LEU A 387 -5.51 -9.07 -12.65
N ILE A 388 -5.38 -7.78 -12.30
CA ILE A 388 -4.83 -6.77 -13.20
C ILE A 388 -3.40 -7.16 -13.60
N LEU A 389 -2.50 -7.32 -12.63
CA LEU A 389 -1.07 -7.54 -12.88
C LEU A 389 -0.79 -8.83 -13.67
N ASN A 390 -1.54 -9.90 -13.42
CA ASN A 390 -1.36 -11.18 -14.12
C ASN A 390 -1.82 -11.14 -15.59
N ASN A 391 -2.68 -10.18 -15.94
CA ASN A 391 -3.26 -10.04 -17.27
C ASN A 391 -2.74 -8.80 -18.01
N ILE A 392 -1.69 -8.14 -17.52
CA ILE A 392 -0.88 -7.21 -18.33
C ILE A 392 0.21 -7.99 -19.05
N VAL A 393 0.36 -7.74 -20.34
CA VAL A 393 1.37 -8.38 -21.20
C VAL A 393 2.11 -7.32 -22.01
N LEU A 394 3.38 -7.61 -22.31
CA LEU A 394 4.17 -6.82 -23.26
C LEU A 394 3.97 -7.41 -24.66
N ASP A 395 3.35 -6.64 -25.56
CA ASP A 395 3.02 -7.02 -26.94
C ASP A 395 3.45 -5.91 -27.91
N GLU A 396 4.28 -6.23 -28.90
CA GLU A 396 4.81 -5.27 -29.89
C GLU A 396 5.36 -3.97 -29.26
N GLU A 397 6.14 -4.11 -28.19
CA GLU A 397 6.70 -2.96 -27.43
C GLU A 397 5.65 -2.08 -26.73
N ARG A 398 4.45 -2.59 -26.45
CA ARG A 398 3.45 -1.90 -25.62
C ARG A 398 2.86 -2.80 -24.57
N LEU A 399 2.47 -2.21 -23.45
CA LEU A 399 1.72 -2.92 -22.43
C LEU A 399 0.24 -2.97 -22.83
N LYS A 400 -0.31 -4.17 -22.93
CA LYS A 400 -1.71 -4.44 -23.26
C LYS A 400 -2.37 -5.32 -22.20
N CYS A 401 -3.69 -5.26 -22.12
CA CYS A 401 -4.49 -6.21 -21.33
C CYS A 401 -4.71 -7.49 -22.14
N ARG A 402 -4.62 -8.67 -21.51
CA ARG A 402 -4.93 -9.96 -22.18
C ARG A 402 -6.37 -10.07 -22.65
N ASP A 403 -7.29 -9.42 -21.94
CA ASP A 403 -8.72 -9.53 -22.19
C ASP A 403 -9.48 -8.24 -21.83
N VAL A 404 -10.71 -8.14 -22.35
CA VAL A 404 -11.61 -7.00 -22.16
C VAL A 404 -12.01 -6.81 -20.70
N ALA A 405 -12.14 -7.89 -19.91
CA ALA A 405 -12.57 -7.80 -18.52
C ALA A 405 -11.49 -7.15 -17.64
N THR A 406 -10.23 -7.51 -17.87
CA THR A 406 -9.06 -6.87 -17.26
C THR A 406 -8.96 -5.42 -17.68
N ALA A 407 -9.15 -5.10 -18.97
CA ALA A 407 -9.16 -3.73 -19.47
C ALA A 407 -10.23 -2.87 -18.77
N ARG A 408 -11.46 -3.39 -18.64
CA ARG A 408 -12.55 -2.72 -17.90
C ARG A 408 -12.20 -2.48 -16.44
N LEU A 409 -11.69 -3.50 -15.75
CA LEU A 409 -11.30 -3.38 -14.35
C LEU A 409 -10.21 -2.33 -14.16
N LEU A 410 -9.19 -2.32 -15.02
CA LEU A 410 -8.11 -1.33 -14.98
C LEU A 410 -8.65 0.09 -15.23
N PHE A 411 -9.48 0.26 -16.26
CA PHE A 411 -10.13 1.54 -16.57
C PHE A 411 -10.95 2.06 -15.38
N ASP A 412 -11.76 1.19 -14.77
CA ASP A 412 -12.60 1.53 -13.62
C ASP A 412 -11.79 1.93 -12.40
N LYS A 413 -10.75 1.16 -12.07
CA LYS A 413 -9.86 1.47 -10.95
C LYS A 413 -9.09 2.76 -11.18
N PHE A 414 -8.73 3.06 -12.42
CA PHE A 414 -8.08 4.32 -12.73
C PHE A 414 -9.03 5.52 -12.57
N LEU A 415 -10.29 5.41 -12.96
CA LEU A 415 -11.28 6.46 -12.67
C LEU A 415 -11.55 6.58 -11.16
N GLU A 416 -11.57 5.46 -10.43
CA GLU A 416 -11.76 5.41 -8.99
C GLU A 416 -10.63 6.12 -8.22
N VAL A 417 -9.35 5.89 -8.59
CA VAL A 417 -8.22 6.56 -7.90
C VAL A 417 -8.27 8.07 -8.05
N ASN A 418 -8.69 8.57 -9.23
CA ASN A 418 -8.86 10.00 -9.44
C ASN A 418 -9.94 10.57 -8.50
N GLN A 419 -11.07 9.88 -8.33
CA GLN A 419 -12.18 10.36 -7.51
C GLN A 419 -11.91 10.26 -6.01
N GLU A 420 -11.29 9.18 -5.56
CA GLU A 420 -11.12 8.85 -4.15
C GLU A 420 -9.83 9.44 -3.55
N VAL A 421 -8.82 9.71 -4.38
CA VAL A 421 -7.50 10.16 -3.93
C VAL A 421 -7.19 11.56 -4.45
N TYR A 422 -7.17 11.75 -5.78
CA TYR A 422 -6.69 12.99 -6.38
C TYR A 422 -7.69 14.14 -6.35
N PHE A 423 -8.99 13.83 -6.30
CA PHE A 423 -10.07 14.82 -6.20
C PHE A 423 -10.71 14.83 -4.81
N ASP A 424 -10.01 14.34 -3.78
CA ASP A 424 -10.46 14.48 -2.40
C ASP A 424 -10.53 15.98 -2.05
N PRO A 425 -11.74 16.52 -1.76
CA PRO A 425 -11.89 17.94 -1.54
C PRO A 425 -11.15 18.47 -0.31
N LYS A 426 -10.89 17.61 0.69
CA LYS A 426 -10.07 17.99 1.85
C LYS A 426 -8.61 18.18 1.45
N VAL A 427 -8.08 17.29 0.61
CA VAL A 427 -6.73 17.40 0.06
C VAL A 427 -6.61 18.61 -0.85
N GLU A 428 -7.63 18.88 -1.68
CA GLU A 428 -7.69 20.09 -2.52
C GLU A 428 -7.66 21.35 -1.65
N ALA A 429 -8.52 21.45 -0.63
CA ALA A 429 -8.57 22.59 0.28
C ALA A 429 -7.26 22.79 1.06
N ALA A 430 -6.64 21.70 1.52
CA ALA A 430 -5.34 21.74 2.19
C ALA A 430 -4.23 22.23 1.26
N SER A 431 -4.25 21.79 -0.01
CA SER A 431 -3.32 22.25 -1.05
C SER A 431 -3.44 23.75 -1.30
N VAL A 432 -4.66 24.30 -1.33
CA VAL A 432 -4.91 25.75 -1.46
C VAL A 432 -4.32 26.53 -0.28
N ALA A 433 -4.67 26.10 0.94
CA ALA A 433 -4.23 26.77 2.16
C ALA A 433 -2.70 26.72 2.29
N PHE A 434 -2.10 25.55 2.03
CA PHE A 434 -0.66 25.37 2.11
C PHE A 434 0.08 26.17 1.05
N THR A 435 -0.43 26.23 -0.19
CA THR A 435 0.15 27.09 -1.24
C THR A 435 0.14 28.57 -0.84
N SER A 436 -0.96 29.02 -0.23
CA SER A 436 -1.09 30.41 0.24
C SER A 436 -0.11 30.71 1.37
N LEU A 437 0.06 29.77 2.30
CA LEU A 437 1.05 29.84 3.37
C LEU A 437 2.49 29.91 2.82
N LEU A 438 2.84 29.06 1.83
CA LEU A 438 4.16 29.08 1.21
C LEU A 438 4.46 30.43 0.52
N LYS A 439 3.49 31.00 -0.21
CA LYS A 439 3.62 32.34 -0.82
C LYS A 439 3.90 33.41 0.23
N LYS A 440 3.13 33.41 1.31
CA LYS A 440 3.27 34.36 2.42
C LYS A 440 4.66 34.26 3.07
N LEU A 441 5.16 33.05 3.29
CA LEU A 441 6.50 32.82 3.84
C LEU A 441 7.63 33.28 2.90
N LEU A 442 7.45 33.17 1.59
CA LEU A 442 8.38 33.71 0.60
C LEU A 442 8.36 35.25 0.59
N ASP A 443 7.17 35.85 0.57
CA ASP A 443 7.00 37.31 0.55
C ASP A 443 7.58 37.97 1.81
N GLU A 444 7.48 37.30 2.96
CA GLU A 444 8.03 37.75 4.25
C GLU A 444 9.53 37.39 4.43
N GLY A 445 10.12 36.65 3.49
CA GLY A 445 11.54 36.26 3.52
C GLY A 445 11.88 35.16 4.53
N HIS A 446 10.87 34.44 5.05
CA HIS A 446 11.06 33.28 5.92
C HIS A 446 11.43 32.01 5.14
N LEU A 447 11.00 31.90 3.88
CA LEU A 447 11.44 30.89 2.93
C LEU A 447 12.23 31.53 1.78
N LYS A 448 13.17 30.79 1.20
CA LYS A 448 13.90 31.14 -0.03
C LYS A 448 13.67 30.09 -1.09
N GLU A 449 13.89 30.45 -2.36
CA GLU A 449 13.75 29.50 -3.47
C GLU A 449 14.65 28.26 -3.32
N GLU A 450 15.85 28.45 -2.77
CA GLU A 450 16.83 27.40 -2.51
C GLU A 450 16.34 26.36 -1.48
N ASP A 451 15.38 26.73 -0.61
CA ASP A 451 14.83 25.82 0.39
C ASP A 451 13.97 24.72 -0.25
N PHE A 452 13.43 24.94 -1.46
CA PHE A 452 12.69 23.93 -2.20
C PHE A 452 13.56 22.82 -2.81
N GLU A 453 14.89 22.99 -2.80
CA GLU A 453 15.84 21.96 -3.20
C GLU A 453 16.21 21.01 -2.04
N LYS A 454 15.70 21.26 -0.82
CA LYS A 454 15.93 20.46 0.39
C LYS A 454 14.90 19.33 0.54
N THR A 455 14.77 18.73 1.73
CA THR A 455 13.75 17.70 2.00
C THR A 455 12.43 18.31 2.50
N GLU A 456 11.36 17.52 2.52
CA GLU A 456 10.09 17.95 3.11
C GLU A 456 10.25 18.28 4.60
N GLN A 457 11.06 17.52 5.34
CA GLN A 457 11.31 17.79 6.76
C GLN A 457 11.99 19.14 6.98
N ASP A 458 12.97 19.50 6.15
CA ASP A 458 13.66 20.79 6.24
C ASP A 458 12.67 21.95 6.04
N LEU A 459 11.81 21.86 5.02
CA LEU A 459 10.77 22.85 4.76
C LEU A 459 9.78 22.95 5.91
N LEU A 460 9.33 21.82 6.44
CA LEU A 460 8.41 21.78 7.58
C LEU A 460 9.03 22.38 8.84
N GLU A 461 10.32 22.19 9.08
CA GLU A 461 11.02 22.79 10.21
C GLU A 461 11.09 24.32 10.07
N ILE A 462 11.38 24.83 8.87
CA ILE A 462 11.33 26.26 8.58
C ILE A 462 9.93 26.82 8.86
N ILE A 463 8.88 26.15 8.36
CA ILE A 463 7.48 26.57 8.56
C ILE A 463 7.13 26.55 10.06
N LYS A 464 7.52 25.52 10.81
CA LYS A 464 7.25 25.40 12.25
C LYS A 464 7.99 26.44 13.09
N ASN A 465 9.14 26.93 12.61
CA ASN A 465 9.90 28.00 13.27
C ASN A 465 9.49 29.40 12.81
N SER A 466 8.55 29.51 11.87
CA SER A 466 8.03 30.78 11.38
C SER A 466 6.89 31.34 12.27
N PRO A 467 6.54 32.64 12.14
CA PRO A 467 5.37 33.22 12.79
C PRO A 467 4.04 32.54 12.40
N HIS A 468 4.01 31.79 11.29
CA HIS A 468 2.80 31.13 10.76
C HIS A 468 2.66 29.66 11.18
N LYS A 469 3.41 29.21 12.20
CA LYS A 469 3.29 27.85 12.77
C LYS A 469 1.84 27.44 13.06
N ALA A 470 1.06 28.33 13.68
CA ALA A 470 -0.34 28.04 14.03
C ALA A 470 -1.23 27.86 12.80
N GLU A 471 -0.95 28.59 11.71
CA GLU A 471 -1.64 28.46 10.43
C GLU A 471 -1.32 27.09 9.80
N PHE A 472 -0.05 26.66 9.85
CA PHE A 472 0.36 25.33 9.41
C PHE A 472 -0.30 24.20 10.22
N GLU A 473 -0.28 24.27 11.56
CA GLU A 473 -0.87 23.25 12.44
C GLU A 473 -2.39 23.14 12.23
N ALA A 474 -3.06 24.24 11.89
CA ALA A 474 -4.49 24.22 11.57
C ALA A 474 -4.79 23.40 10.30
N ILE A 475 -3.93 23.45 9.28
CA ILE A 475 -4.10 22.71 8.01
C ILE A 475 -4.08 21.20 8.25
N GLY A 476 -3.17 20.70 9.08
CA GLY A 476 -3.07 19.28 9.43
C GLY A 476 -4.06 18.81 10.51
N SER A 477 -4.94 19.68 11.00
CA SER A 477 -5.87 19.32 12.08
C SER A 477 -7.05 18.50 11.57
N SER A 478 -7.54 17.57 12.38
CA SER A 478 -8.75 16.78 12.07
C SER A 478 -10.01 17.64 11.93
N THR A 479 -9.97 18.88 12.41
CA THR A 479 -11.02 19.90 12.33
C THR A 479 -10.86 20.87 11.17
N PHE A 480 -9.85 20.69 10.31
CA PHE A 480 -9.59 21.61 9.21
C PHE A 480 -10.82 21.79 8.31
N LYS A 481 -11.29 23.04 8.20
CA LYS A 481 -12.33 23.48 7.29
C LYS A 481 -11.72 24.50 6.33
N GLY A 482 -11.32 24.05 5.15
CA GLY A 482 -10.77 24.91 4.09
C GLY A 482 -11.71 25.04 2.91
N SER A 483 -11.48 26.07 2.08
CA SER A 483 -12.15 26.22 0.79
C SER A 483 -11.27 25.64 -0.32
N SER A 484 -11.85 24.95 -1.29
CA SER A 484 -11.17 24.55 -2.52
C SER A 484 -11.05 25.70 -3.54
N LEU A 485 -11.33 26.94 -3.10
CA LEU A 485 -11.32 28.15 -3.91
C LEU A 485 -10.29 29.15 -3.36
N ASP A 486 -9.64 29.88 -4.26
CA ASP A 486 -8.75 30.99 -3.94
C ASP A 486 -9.52 32.24 -3.45
N SER A 487 -8.78 33.29 -3.10
CA SER A 487 -9.34 34.59 -2.69
C SER A 487 -10.23 35.27 -3.74
N ASN A 488 -10.23 34.80 -5.00
CA ASN A 488 -11.04 35.28 -6.10
C ASN A 488 -12.23 34.34 -6.43
N GLY A 489 -12.48 33.30 -5.62
CA GLY A 489 -13.55 32.34 -5.82
C GLY A 489 -13.31 31.37 -6.99
N ARG A 490 -12.07 31.23 -7.46
CA ARG A 490 -11.65 30.30 -8.51
C ARG A 490 -11.03 29.05 -7.88
N PRO A 491 -11.18 27.84 -8.47
CA PRO A 491 -10.35 26.71 -8.07
C PRO A 491 -8.89 27.09 -8.37
N PRO A 492 -7.99 27.16 -7.38
CA PRO A 492 -6.59 27.52 -7.62
C PRO A 492 -5.81 26.39 -8.30
N VAL A 493 -6.36 25.17 -8.29
CA VAL A 493 -5.76 23.99 -8.92
C VAL A 493 -6.66 23.52 -10.05
N LEU A 494 -6.17 23.60 -11.28
CA LEU A 494 -6.82 22.91 -12.40
C LEU A 494 -6.70 21.40 -12.16
N ARG A 495 -7.84 20.71 -12.07
CA ARG A 495 -7.87 19.25 -11.98
C ARG A 495 -7.23 18.66 -13.24
N LYS A 496 -6.03 18.10 -13.10
CA LYS A 496 -5.40 17.32 -14.18
C LYS A 496 -6.16 16.00 -14.28
N LEU A 497 -7.11 15.94 -15.22
CA LEU A 497 -7.86 14.72 -15.51
C LEU A 497 -6.90 13.69 -16.09
N ARG A 498 -6.58 12.65 -15.31
CA ARG A 498 -5.81 11.51 -15.76
C ARG A 498 -6.78 10.38 -16.12
N TYR A 499 -6.50 9.65 -17.18
CA TYR A 499 -7.19 8.40 -17.52
C TYR A 499 -6.22 7.44 -18.24
N ILE A 500 -6.56 6.15 -18.25
CA ILE A 500 -5.96 5.14 -19.11
C ILE A 500 -7.07 4.61 -20.00
N ASP A 501 -6.81 4.47 -21.29
CA ASP A 501 -7.65 3.71 -22.20
C ASP A 501 -6.87 2.47 -22.68
N PRO A 502 -7.04 1.31 -22.03
CA PRO A 502 -6.17 0.16 -22.25
C PRO A 502 -6.33 -0.43 -23.67
N GLU A 503 -5.21 -0.71 -24.33
CA GLU A 503 -5.18 -1.60 -25.50
C GLU A 503 -5.36 -3.07 -25.06
N ILE A 504 -5.94 -3.89 -25.93
CA ILE A 504 -6.21 -5.31 -25.67
C ILE A 504 -5.38 -6.18 -26.62
N GLN A 505 -4.76 -7.23 -26.10
CA GLN A 505 -3.94 -8.15 -26.88
C GLN A 505 -4.77 -8.82 -27.98
N GLY A 506 -4.26 -8.80 -29.21
CA GLY A 506 -4.94 -9.37 -30.38
C GLY A 506 -6.01 -8.48 -31.01
N GLU A 507 -6.31 -7.32 -30.41
CA GLU A 507 -7.21 -6.31 -30.96
C GLU A 507 -6.40 -5.09 -31.41
N SER A 508 -6.76 -4.49 -32.55
CA SER A 508 -6.17 -3.21 -33.01
C SER A 508 -6.90 -2.00 -32.42
N ALA A 509 -7.53 -2.16 -31.26
CA ALA A 509 -8.43 -1.18 -30.65
C ALA A 509 -8.23 -1.09 -29.12
N THR A 510 -8.52 0.09 -28.60
CA THR A 510 -8.59 0.41 -27.17
C THR A 510 -9.94 0.02 -26.58
N LEU A 511 -10.04 -0.02 -25.24
CA LEU A 511 -11.28 -0.35 -24.55
C LEU A 511 -12.44 0.57 -24.99
N THR A 512 -12.25 1.89 -25.07
CA THR A 512 -13.36 2.79 -25.43
C THR A 512 -13.78 2.69 -26.90
N GLU A 513 -12.96 2.11 -27.77
CA GLU A 513 -13.32 1.86 -29.17
C GLU A 513 -14.25 0.64 -29.31
N ILE A 514 -14.12 -0.35 -28.42
CA ILE A 514 -14.91 -1.59 -28.48
C ILE A 514 -16.01 -1.67 -27.42
N ASP A 515 -15.96 -0.82 -26.39
CA ASP A 515 -16.91 -0.76 -25.28
C ASP A 515 -17.61 0.60 -25.19
N LEU A 516 -18.87 0.63 -25.64
CA LEU A 516 -19.69 1.83 -25.65
C LEU A 516 -19.97 2.37 -24.23
N GLU A 517 -20.04 1.52 -23.21
CA GLU A 517 -20.26 1.96 -21.83
C GLU A 517 -19.00 2.62 -21.27
N ALA A 518 -17.83 2.03 -21.50
CA ALA A 518 -16.55 2.64 -21.13
C ALA A 518 -16.36 4.00 -21.82
N LYS A 519 -16.71 4.08 -23.12
CA LYS A 519 -16.68 5.34 -23.88
C LYS A 519 -17.56 6.42 -23.27
N LYS A 520 -18.84 6.12 -23.00
CA LYS A 520 -19.76 7.07 -22.37
C LYS A 520 -19.28 7.51 -20.99
N ARG A 521 -18.70 6.60 -20.20
CA ARG A 521 -18.15 6.92 -18.88
C ARG A 521 -16.94 7.84 -18.99
N LEU A 522 -16.05 7.61 -19.96
CA LEU A 522 -14.92 8.51 -20.22
C LEU A 522 -15.40 9.88 -20.69
N GLU A 523 -16.33 9.95 -21.64
CA GLU A 523 -16.91 11.21 -22.11
C GLU A 523 -17.56 11.98 -20.95
N ASN A 524 -18.33 11.31 -20.09
CA ASN A 524 -18.91 11.91 -18.89
C ASN A 524 -17.85 12.39 -17.89
N TYR A 525 -16.75 11.64 -17.73
CA TYR A 525 -15.64 12.04 -16.88
C TYR A 525 -14.92 13.28 -17.41
N LEU A 526 -14.66 13.34 -18.72
CA LEU A 526 -14.02 14.48 -19.37
C LEU A 526 -14.93 15.73 -19.40
N ASN A 527 -16.24 15.53 -19.54
CA ASN A 527 -17.24 16.62 -19.53
C ASN A 527 -17.50 17.18 -18.13
N LYS A 528 -17.08 16.50 -17.06
CA LYS A 528 -17.12 17.01 -15.68
C LYS A 528 -15.95 18.00 -15.45
N THR A 529 -15.97 19.19 -16.04
CA THR A 529 -15.10 20.31 -15.62
C THR A 529 -15.74 21.14 -14.50
N PRO A 530 -14.93 21.86 -13.70
CA PRO A 530 -14.91 21.72 -12.25
C PRO A 530 -16.21 22.22 -11.60
N THR A 531 -16.97 21.28 -11.05
CA THR A 531 -18.13 21.62 -10.23
C THR A 531 -17.64 22.34 -8.99
N LYS A 532 -18.15 23.55 -8.73
CA LYS A 532 -18.01 24.26 -7.46
C LYS A 532 -18.43 23.31 -6.34
N VAL A 533 -17.49 22.73 -5.61
CA VAL A 533 -17.81 21.98 -4.39
C VAL A 533 -17.90 22.99 -3.26
N PHE A 534 -19.12 23.46 -2.98
CA PHE A 534 -19.40 24.23 -1.77
C PHE A 534 -19.44 23.26 -0.59
N TYR A 535 -18.49 23.35 0.33
CA TYR A 535 -18.71 22.86 1.69
C TYR A 535 -19.38 23.98 2.47
N HIS A 536 -20.66 23.81 2.75
CA HIS A 536 -21.38 24.68 3.69
C HIS A 536 -20.85 24.44 5.11
N ALA A 537 -20.73 25.56 5.84
CA ALA A 537 -20.14 25.72 7.17
C ALA A 537 -20.71 24.80 8.25
#